data_AF-A0A1H5U5L8-F1
#
_entry.id   AF-A0A1H5U5L8-F1
#
_cell.length_a   1.000
_cell.length_b   1.000
_cell.length_c   1.000
_cell.angle_alpha   90.00
_cell.angle_beta   90.00
_cell.angle_gamma   90.00
#
_symmetry.space_group_name_H-M   'P 1'
#
loop_
_entity.id
_entity.type
_entity.pdbx_description
1 polymer ?
#
loop_
_entity_poly.entity_id
_entity_poly.type
_entity_poly.pdbx_seq_one_letter_code
_entity_poly.pdbx_strand_id
1 'polypeptide(L)' 'MKVFISELAEKRLENLSVYLVEEWGVKVKSEFLAKLDRKISQISLHPESCPKSAELGGIYRCMVSKQTIFYYRVDFQKE' A
#
# COMPACT_ATOMS: atom_id res chain seq x y z
N MET A 1 14.12 0.27 4.66
CA MET A 1 13.65 -1.03 5.21
C MET A 1 13.32 -1.98 4.07
N LYS A 2 13.43 -3.29 4.25
CA LYS A 2 12.96 -4.23 3.22
C LYS A 2 11.44 -4.33 3.29
N VAL A 3 10.75 -4.02 2.18
CA VAL A 3 9.29 -4.09 2.08
C VAL A 3 8.91 -5.44 1.48
N PHE A 4 7.88 -6.07 2.06
CA PHE A 4 7.32 -7.32 1.57
C PHE A 4 5.82 -7.15 1.33
N ILE A 5 5.34 -7.78 0.27
CA ILE A 5 3.91 -7.84 -0.05
C ILE A 5 3.42 -9.22 0.37
N SER A 6 2.34 -9.28 1.14
CA SER A 6 1.71 -10.55 1.48
C SER A 6 0.93 -11.11 0.30
N GLU A 7 0.77 -12.43 0.23
CA GLU A 7 0.01 -13.09 -0.84
C GLU A 7 -1.42 -12.53 -0.98
N LEU A 8 -2.06 -12.21 0.15
CA LEU A 8 -3.36 -11.57 0.16
C LEU A 8 -3.33 -10.15 -0.45
N ALA A 9 -2.28 -9.38 -0.16
CA ALA A 9 -2.12 -8.04 -0.70
C ALA A 9 -1.81 -8.07 -2.20
N GLU A 10 -1.00 -9.03 -2.66
CA GLU A 10 -0.72 -9.25 -4.07
C GLU A 10 -1.99 -9.58 -4.85
N LYS A 11 -2.78 -10.55 -4.37
CA LYS A 11 -4.06 -10.92 -5.01
C LYS A 11 -5.04 -9.75 -5.06
N ARG A 12 -5.10 -8.94 -3.99
CA ARG A 12 -5.95 -7.73 -3.98
C ARG A 12 -5.45 -6.68 -4.97
N LEU A 13 -4.14 -6.51 -5.10
CA LEU A 13 -3.54 -5.58 -6.05
C LEU A 13 -3.75 -6.02 -7.50
N GLU A 14 -3.70 -7.33 -7.76
CA GLU A 14 -4.01 -7.91 -9.07
C GLU A 14 -5.48 -7.65 -9.44
N ASN A 15 -6.43 -8.00 -8.56
CA ASN A 15 -7.85 -7.75 -8.78
C ASN A 15 -8.14 -6.25 -9.02
N LEU A 16 -7.52 -5.37 -8.22
CA LEU A 16 -7.66 -3.93 -8.40
C LEU A 16 -7.08 -3.46 -9.73
N SER A 17 -5.94 -4.03 -10.13
CA SER A 17 -5.30 -3.71 -11.42
C SER A 17 -6.16 -4.09 -12.60
N VAL A 18 -6.83 -5.24 -12.55
CA VAL A 18 -7.78 -5.69 -13.58
C VAL A 18 -8.98 -4.73 -13.62
N TYR A 19 -9.59 -4.46 -12.47
CA TYR A 19 -10.72 -3.52 -12.37
C TYR A 19 -10.40 -2.12 -12.91
N LEU A 20 -9.21 -1.58 -12.58
CA LEU A 20 -8.79 -0.26 -13.07
C LEU A 20 -8.63 -0.23 -14.59
N VAL A 21 -8.19 -1.32 -15.20
CA VAL A 21 -8.03 -1.43 -16.65
C VAL A 21 -9.37 -1.59 -17.35
N GLU A 22 -10.28 -2.39 -16.81
CA GLU A 22 -11.61 -2.59 -17.37
C GLU A 22 -12.43 -1.29 -17.37
N GLU A 23 -12.41 -0.55 -16.25
CA GLU A 23 -13.26 0.64 -16.08
C GLU A 23 -12.65 1.91 -16.68
N TRP A 24 -11.31 2.08 -16.61
CA TRP A 24 -10.63 3.34 -16.99
C TRP A 24 -9.42 3.17 -17.89
N GLY A 25 -9.04 1.93 -18.24
CA GLY A 25 -7.92 1.65 -19.13
C GLY A 25 -6.53 1.66 -18.47
N VAL A 26 -5.53 1.29 -19.29
CA VAL A 26 -4.15 1.03 -18.85
C VAL A 26 -3.47 2.28 -18.28
N LYS A 27 -3.82 3.48 -18.77
CA LYS A 27 -3.25 4.74 -18.31
C LYS A 27 -3.54 4.98 -16.83
N VAL A 28 -4.79 4.80 -16.40
CA VAL A 28 -5.21 5.03 -15.02
C VAL A 28 -4.58 3.99 -14.08
N LYS A 29 -4.51 2.72 -14.50
CA LYS A 29 -3.75 1.68 -13.77
C LYS A 29 -2.29 2.12 -13.56
N SER A 30 -1.61 2.59 -14.61
CA SER A 30 -0.20 2.99 -14.53
C SER A 30 -0.01 4.18 -13.58
N GLU A 31 -0.87 5.19 -13.65
CA GLU A 31 -0.83 6.33 -12.72
C GLU A 31 -1.11 5.92 -11.27
N PHE A 32 -2.02 4.97 -11.05
CA PHE A 32 -2.29 4.40 -9.72
C PHE A 32 -1.06 3.66 -9.17
N LEU A 33 -0.44 2.79 -9.98
CA LEU A 33 0.76 2.06 -9.58
C LEU A 33 1.92 3.00 -9.25
N ALA A 34 2.12 4.07 -10.02
CA ALA A 34 3.13 5.08 -9.72
C ALA A 34 2.87 5.80 -8.37
N LYS A 35 1.61 6.08 -8.03
CA LYS A 35 1.23 6.65 -6.72
C LYS A 35 1.47 5.66 -5.58
N LEU A 36 1.12 4.39 -5.80
CA LEU A 36 1.34 3.32 -4.83
C LEU A 36 2.84 3.12 -4.57
N ASP A 37 3.65 3.05 -5.62
CA ASP A 37 5.10 2.88 -5.53
C ASP A 37 5.78 4.03 -4.77
N ARG A 38 5.37 5.28 -5.03
CA ARG A 38 5.82 6.45 -4.26
C ARG A 38 5.51 6.32 -2.77
N LYS A 39 4.33 5.81 -2.41
CA LYS A 39 3.96 5.58 -1.01
C LYS A 39 4.74 4.44 -0.38
N ILE A 40 4.99 3.36 -1.13
CA ILE A 40 5.83 2.24 -0.68
C ILE A 40 7.28 2.70 -0.44
N SER A 41 7.83 3.51 -1.35
CA SER A 41 9.14 4.13 -1.20
C SER A 41 9.19 5.05 0.03
N GLN A 42 8.13 5.82 0.29
CA GLN A 42 8.01 6.67 1.47
C GLN A 42 8.05 5.84 2.77
N ILE A 43 7.30 4.75 2.88
CA ILE A 43 7.31 3.90 4.10
C ILE A 43 8.62 3.12 4.25
N SER A 44 9.33 2.83 3.15
CA SER A 44 10.64 2.19 3.20
C SER A 44 11.70 3.09 3.85
N LEU A 45 11.61 4.40 3.61
CA LEU A 45 12.47 5.43 4.20
C LEU A 45 12.02 5.82 5.60
N HIS A 46 10.72 6.02 5.79
CA HIS A 46 10.12 6.52 7.03
C HIS A 46 8.90 5.66 7.43
N PRO A 47 9.13 4.51 8.08
CA PRO A 47 8.08 3.52 8.40
C PRO A 47 7.01 4.03 9.37
N GLU A 48 7.26 5.11 10.10
CA GLU A 48 6.31 5.73 11.05
C GLU A 48 5.57 6.94 10.45
N SER A 49 5.71 7.20 9.16
CA SER A 49 5.08 8.37 8.50
C SER A 49 3.57 8.33 8.46
N CYS A 50 2.96 7.14 8.49
CA CYS A 50 1.50 7.01 8.40
C CYS A 50 0.89 6.82 9.80
N PRO A 51 -0.36 7.25 10.03
CA PRO A 51 -1.00 7.08 11.33
C PRO A 51 -1.24 5.60 11.65
N LYS A 52 -1.06 5.26 12.94
CA LYS A 52 -1.44 3.95 13.48
C LYS A 52 -2.96 3.84 13.52
N SER A 53 -3.48 2.66 13.21
CA SER A 53 -4.89 2.35 13.39
C SER A 53 -5.20 2.27 14.88
N ALA A 54 -6.20 3.02 15.34
CA ALA A 54 -6.64 2.98 16.74
C ALA A 54 -7.30 1.65 17.10
N GLU A 55 -7.96 1.00 16.14
CA GLU A 55 -8.73 -0.24 16.35
C GLU A 55 -7.87 -1.51 16.20
N LEU A 56 -6.80 -1.42 15.40
CA LEU A 56 -5.93 -2.55 15.06
C LEU A 56 -4.50 -2.18 15.50
N GLY A 57 -4.24 -2.28 16.80
CA GLY A 57 -2.96 -1.95 17.41
C GLY A 57 -1.78 -2.55 16.63
N GLY A 58 -0.77 -1.72 16.35
CA GLY A 58 0.43 -2.14 15.60
C GLY A 58 0.28 -2.17 14.07
N ILE A 59 -0.88 -1.80 13.52
CA ILE A 59 -1.08 -1.64 12.08
C ILE A 59 -1.06 -0.15 11.71
N TYR A 60 -0.29 0.18 10.68
CA TYR A 60 -0.28 1.49 10.08
C TYR A 60 -1.23 1.53 8.89
N ARG A 61 -2.02 2.60 8.76
CA ARG A 61 -2.85 2.83 7.57
C ARG A 61 -2.23 3.94 6.75
N CYS A 62 -1.99 3.70 5.46
CA CYS A 62 -1.57 4.75 4.55
C CYS A 62 -2.55 4.94 3.41
N MET A 63 -2.94 6.19 3.18
CA MET A 63 -3.84 6.56 2.10
C MET A 63 -3.04 6.78 0.81
N VAL A 64 -3.40 6.07 -0.26
CA VAL A 64 -2.86 6.26 -1.62
C VAL A 64 -3.72 7.25 -2.37
N SER A 65 -5.03 7.06 -2.28
CA SER A 65 -6.07 7.89 -2.87
C SER A 65 -7.26 7.97 -1.91
N LYS A 66 -8.24 8.85 -2.19
CA LYS A 66 -9.47 8.94 -1.37
C LYS A 66 -10.23 7.61 -1.26
N GLN A 67 -10.07 6.72 -2.24
CA GLN A 67 -10.77 5.45 -2.36
C GLN A 67 -9.91 4.25 -1.95
N THR A 68 -8.60 4.43 -1.81
CA THR A 68 -7.66 3.33 -1.60
C THR A 68 -6.72 3.61 -0.44
N ILE A 69 -6.79 2.72 0.55
CA ILE A 69 -5.96 2.70 1.75
C ILE A 69 -5.25 1.35 1.75
N PHE A 70 -3.94 1.34 1.96
CA PHE A 70 -3.23 0.11 2.28
C PHE A 70 -2.85 0.08 3.75
N TYR A 71 -2.76 -1.14 4.26
CA TYR A 71 -2.38 -1.43 5.64
C TYR A 71 -1.04 -2.13 5.63
N TYR A 72 -0.16 -1.74 6.56
CA TYR A 72 1.14 -2.37 6.72
C TYR A 72 1.49 -2.50 8.19
N ARG A 73 2.41 -3.42 8.48
CA ARG A 73 3.02 -3.59 9.79
C ARG A 73 4.52 -3.41 9.62
N VAL A 74 5.14 -2.87 10.66
CA VAL A 74 6.59 -2.67 10.72
C VAL A 74 7.12 -3.65 11.75
N ASP A 75 7.87 -4.63 11.29
CA ASP A 75 8.58 -5.53 12.19
C ASP A 75 9.93 -4.89 12.51
N PHE A 76 10.02 -4.25 13.67
CA PHE A 76 11.30 -3.87 14.23
C PHE A 76 11.88 -5.17 14.81
N GLN A 77 12.66 -5.89 14.01
CA GLN A 77 13.53 -6.94 14.54
C GLN A 77 14.30 -6.30 15.71
N LYS A 78 13.96 -6.69 16.94
CA LYS A 78 14.77 -6.37 18.12
C LYS A 78 16.07 -7.15 17.96
N GLU A 79 17.17 -6.44 17.74
CA GLU A 79 18.51 -6.95 18.08
C GLU A 79 18.57 -7.37 19.55
#